data_AF-A0A8B4CIV2-F1
#
_entry.id   AF-A0A8B4CIV2-F1
#
_cell.length_a   1.000
_cell.length_b   1.000
_cell.length_c   1.000
_cell.angle_alpha   90.00
_cell.angle_beta   90.00
_cell.angle_gamma   90.00
#
_symmetry.space_group_name_H-M   'P 1'
#
loop_
_entity.id
_entity.type
_entity.pdbx_description
1 polymer ?
#
loop_
_entity_poly.entity_id
_entity_poly.type
_entity_poly.pdbx_seq_one_letter_code
_entity_poly.pdbx_strand_id
1 'polypeptide(L)'
;MMYLPRLCEHCLNPSCVATCPSGAIYKREEDGIVLIDQDKCRGWRLCISGCPYKKIYFNWKSGKSEKCIFCYPRIESGQPTVCSETCVGRIRYLGVLLYDADRIEEAASTEREVDLYERQCEVFLDPHDPSVIEEALKQGIPQNVIEAAQRSPVYKMAMDWKLALPLHPEYRTLPMVWYVPPLSPIQSYADAGGLPKSEGVLPAIESLRIPVQYLANMLSAGDTGPVLRALKRMMAMRHYMRSQTVEGVTDTRAIDEVGLSVAQVEEMYRYLAIANYEDRFVIPTSHREMAGDAFAERNGCGFTFGDGCHGSDSKFNLFNSSRIDAINITEVRDKAEGE
;
A
#
# COMPACT_ATOMS: atom_id res chain seq x y z
N MET A 1 18.11 14.19 12.50
CA MET A 1 18.21 13.01 11.62
C MET A 1 16.88 12.28 11.68
N MET A 2 16.40 11.76 10.55
CA MET A 2 15.24 10.89 10.46
C MET A 2 15.59 9.71 9.55
N TYR A 3 14.78 8.64 9.60
CA TYR A 3 14.92 7.48 8.74
C TYR A 3 13.80 7.46 7.70
N LEU A 4 14.11 7.09 6.46
CA LEU A 4 13.13 6.94 5.39
C LEU A 4 13.30 5.57 4.70
N PRO A 5 12.78 4.49 5.30
CA PRO A 5 12.75 3.18 4.65
C PRO A 5 11.74 3.21 3.50
N ARG A 6 12.14 2.78 2.30
CA ARG A 6 11.31 2.89 1.09
C ARG A 6 11.44 1.68 0.17
N LEU A 7 10.35 1.31 -0.49
CA LEU A 7 10.27 0.25 -1.48
C LEU A 7 9.63 0.79 -2.76
N CYS A 8 9.16 -0.06 -3.67
CA CYS A 8 8.36 0.41 -4.81
C CYS A 8 7.01 0.91 -4.30
N GLU A 9 6.51 2.01 -4.85
CA GLU A 9 5.24 2.59 -4.42
C GLU A 9 4.00 1.86 -4.96
N HIS A 10 4.16 0.88 -5.87
CA HIS A 10 3.06 0.14 -6.53
C HIS A 10 1.88 1.06 -6.95
N CYS A 11 2.26 2.21 -7.50
CA CYS A 11 1.47 3.35 -7.97
C CYS A 11 0.15 2.96 -8.66
N LEU A 12 -0.88 3.82 -8.55
CA LEU A 12 -2.09 3.72 -9.37
C LEU A 12 -1.84 4.23 -10.80
N ASN A 13 -1.02 5.28 -10.95
CA ASN A 13 -0.53 5.80 -12.24
C ASN A 13 0.99 5.54 -12.41
N PRO A 14 1.43 4.29 -12.59
CA PRO A 14 2.85 3.95 -12.61
C PRO A 14 3.56 4.47 -13.88
N SER A 15 4.41 5.49 -13.71
CA SER A 15 5.25 6.02 -14.80
C SER A 15 6.17 4.97 -15.45
N CYS A 16 6.55 3.92 -14.70
CA CYS A 16 7.33 2.82 -15.24
C CYS A 16 6.55 1.97 -16.26
N VAL A 17 5.23 1.80 -16.08
CA VAL A 17 4.37 1.15 -17.08
C VAL A 17 4.32 2.01 -18.34
N ALA A 18 4.02 3.30 -18.18
CA ALA A 18 3.91 4.25 -19.30
C ALA A 18 5.20 4.38 -20.14
N THR A 19 6.37 4.18 -19.52
CA THR A 19 7.68 4.36 -20.20
C THR A 19 8.29 3.07 -20.73
N CYS A 20 7.64 1.91 -20.58
CA CYS A 20 8.16 0.64 -21.08
C CYS A 20 7.74 0.39 -22.55
N PRO A 21 8.66 0.45 -23.55
CA PRO A 21 8.27 0.33 -24.95
C PRO A 21 7.71 -1.05 -25.33
N SER A 22 8.13 -2.09 -24.61
CA SER A 22 7.69 -3.46 -24.88
C SER A 22 6.39 -3.84 -24.16
N GLY A 23 5.79 -2.95 -23.37
CA GLY A 23 4.60 -3.26 -22.57
C GLY A 23 4.81 -4.40 -21.56
N ALA A 24 6.06 -4.62 -21.11
CA ALA A 24 6.39 -5.74 -20.22
C ALA A 24 6.10 -5.45 -18.73
N ILE A 25 5.71 -4.22 -18.40
CA ILE A 25 5.38 -3.82 -17.03
C ILE A 25 3.87 -3.65 -16.98
N TYR A 26 3.23 -4.25 -15.98
CA TYR A 26 1.78 -4.22 -15.81
C TYR A 26 1.43 -4.12 -14.32
N LYS A 27 0.22 -3.64 -14.04
CA LYS A 27 -0.38 -3.65 -12.71
C LYS A 27 -1.40 -4.79 -12.69
N ARG A 28 -1.26 -5.70 -11.73
CA ARG A 28 -2.23 -6.78 -11.51
C ARG A 28 -3.59 -6.21 -11.10
N GLU A 29 -4.66 -6.81 -11.59
CA GLU A 29 -6.02 -6.30 -11.40
C GLU A 29 -6.54 -6.62 -9.99
N GLU A 30 -6.29 -7.84 -9.54
CA GLU A 30 -6.81 -8.41 -8.30
C GLU A 30 -6.19 -7.84 -7.02
N ASP A 31 -4.97 -7.30 -7.09
CA ASP A 31 -4.24 -6.79 -5.91
C ASP A 31 -3.42 -5.50 -6.15
N GLY A 32 -3.41 -4.98 -7.38
CA GLY A 32 -2.71 -3.76 -7.71
C GLY A 32 -1.17 -3.86 -7.72
N ILE A 33 -0.58 -5.06 -7.61
CA ILE A 33 0.87 -5.23 -7.59
C ILE A 33 1.44 -4.99 -8.99
N VAL A 34 2.26 -3.94 -9.14
CA VAL A 34 3.04 -3.68 -10.36
C VAL A 34 4.23 -4.64 -10.51
N LEU A 35 4.31 -5.37 -11.62
CA LEU A 35 5.37 -6.35 -11.92
C LEU A 35 6.07 -6.06 -13.26
N ILE A 36 7.27 -6.61 -13.44
CA ILE A 36 7.98 -6.65 -14.72
C ILE A 36 8.02 -8.10 -15.18
N ASP A 37 7.30 -8.39 -16.27
CA ASP A 37 7.31 -9.69 -16.93
C ASP A 37 8.73 -10.01 -17.44
N GLN A 38 9.34 -11.05 -16.86
CA GLN A 38 10.71 -11.42 -17.20
C GLN A 38 10.83 -12.06 -18.60
N ASP A 39 9.76 -12.60 -19.16
CA ASP A 39 9.76 -13.19 -20.51
C ASP A 39 9.55 -12.12 -21.57
N LYS A 40 8.63 -11.17 -21.33
CA LYS A 40 8.35 -10.06 -22.25
C LYS A 40 9.37 -8.93 -22.17
N CYS A 41 10.08 -8.77 -21.06
CA CYS A 41 11.08 -7.71 -20.92
C CYS A 41 12.22 -7.86 -21.96
N ARG A 42 12.43 -6.80 -22.75
CA ARG A 42 13.47 -6.71 -23.79
C ARG A 42 14.70 -5.91 -23.40
N GLY A 43 14.81 -5.49 -22.13
CA GLY A 43 16.02 -4.81 -21.65
C GLY A 43 16.22 -3.40 -22.21
N TRP A 44 15.13 -2.68 -22.54
CA TRP A 44 15.19 -1.30 -23.04
C TRP A 44 15.67 -0.28 -22.00
N ARG A 45 15.57 -0.60 -20.70
CA ARG A 45 16.05 0.21 -19.56
C ARG A 45 15.36 1.58 -19.36
N LEU A 46 14.44 1.99 -20.22
CA LEU A 46 13.73 3.28 -20.08
C LEU A 46 12.90 3.38 -18.79
N CYS A 47 12.33 2.27 -18.32
CA CYS A 47 11.56 2.22 -17.08
C CYS A 47 12.37 2.62 -15.84
N ILE A 48 13.70 2.47 -15.87
CA ILE A 48 14.61 2.88 -14.77
C ILE A 48 14.62 4.40 -14.65
N SER A 49 14.75 5.09 -15.78
CA SER A 49 14.67 6.55 -15.84
C SER A 49 13.25 7.03 -15.49
N GLY A 50 12.23 6.36 -16.05
CA GLY A 50 10.82 6.70 -15.87
C GLY A 50 10.34 6.63 -14.43
N CYS A 51 10.81 5.68 -13.63
CA CYS A 51 10.44 5.60 -12.21
C CYS A 51 11.08 6.75 -11.41
N PRO A 52 10.30 7.71 -10.88
CA PRO A 52 10.85 8.85 -10.15
C PRO A 52 11.48 8.42 -8.82
N TYR A 53 10.95 7.36 -8.19
CA TYR A 53 11.50 6.78 -6.96
C TYR A 53 12.78 5.96 -7.15
N LYS A 54 13.18 5.71 -8.40
CA LYS A 54 14.34 4.86 -8.78
C LYS A 54 14.29 3.48 -8.11
N LYS A 55 13.13 2.83 -8.21
CA LYS A 55 12.83 1.51 -7.60
C LYS A 55 12.81 0.35 -8.59
N ILE A 56 13.32 0.59 -9.79
CA ILE A 56 13.61 -0.42 -10.79
C ILE A 56 15.13 -0.48 -10.94
N TYR A 57 15.66 -1.69 -10.90
CA TYR A 57 17.10 -1.96 -10.92
C TYR A 57 17.41 -2.84 -12.12
N PHE A 58 18.47 -2.50 -12.85
CA PHE A 58 18.91 -3.31 -13.98
C PHE A 58 19.71 -4.51 -13.48
N ASN A 59 19.32 -5.71 -13.90
CA ASN A 59 20.14 -6.89 -13.73
C ASN A 59 21.13 -6.96 -14.91
N TRP A 60 22.38 -6.59 -14.63
CA TRP A 60 23.47 -6.55 -15.61
C TRP A 60 23.83 -7.92 -16.21
N LYS A 61 23.45 -9.01 -15.53
CA LYS A 61 23.71 -10.38 -16.00
C LYS A 61 22.60 -10.89 -16.92
N SER A 62 21.34 -10.78 -16.51
CA SER A 62 20.20 -11.24 -17.32
C SER A 62 19.87 -10.28 -18.47
N GLY A 63 20.35 -9.03 -18.39
CA GLY A 63 20.02 -7.98 -19.35
C GLY A 63 18.60 -7.44 -19.20
N LYS A 64 17.89 -7.78 -18.11
CA LYS A 64 16.50 -7.39 -17.84
C LYS A 64 16.42 -6.53 -16.57
N SER A 65 15.34 -5.77 -16.45
CA SER A 65 15.09 -4.96 -15.25
C SER A 65 14.24 -5.74 -14.24
N GLU A 66 14.54 -5.53 -12.96
CA GLU A 66 13.85 -6.14 -11.82
C GLU A 66 13.42 -5.05 -10.84
N LYS A 67 12.42 -5.35 -10.01
CA LYS A 67 11.90 -4.42 -9.00
C LYS A 67 11.34 -5.17 -7.81
N CYS A 68 10.98 -4.43 -6.76
CA CYS A 68 10.17 -4.98 -5.69
C CYS A 68 8.88 -5.58 -6.26
N ILE A 69 8.60 -6.84 -5.92
CA ILE A 69 7.43 -7.61 -6.37
C ILE A 69 6.31 -7.64 -5.33
N PHE A 70 6.37 -6.74 -4.34
CA PHE A 70 5.49 -6.70 -3.16
C PHE A 70 5.29 -8.05 -2.45
N CYS A 71 6.28 -8.95 -2.57
CA CYS A 71 6.16 -10.33 -2.09
C CYS A 71 4.84 -11.00 -2.52
N TYR A 72 4.40 -10.81 -3.77
CA TYR A 72 3.12 -11.34 -4.25
C TYR A 72 2.86 -12.82 -3.92
N PRO A 73 3.86 -13.76 -3.92
CA PRO A 73 3.57 -15.15 -3.55
C PRO A 73 3.08 -15.31 -2.10
N ARG A 74 3.44 -14.37 -1.21
CA ARG A 74 2.96 -14.33 0.18
C ARG A 74 1.61 -13.63 0.27
N ILE A 75 1.47 -12.49 -0.41
CA ILE A 75 0.21 -11.72 -0.44
C ILE A 75 -0.94 -12.56 -0.97
N GLU A 76 -0.71 -13.35 -2.02
CA GLU A 76 -1.69 -14.27 -2.59
C GLU A 76 -2.30 -15.22 -1.55
N SER A 77 -1.51 -15.57 -0.52
CA SER A 77 -1.91 -16.44 0.59
C SER A 77 -2.29 -15.68 1.87
N GLY A 78 -2.57 -14.38 1.79
CA GLY A 78 -2.92 -13.55 2.95
C GLY A 78 -1.78 -13.28 3.94
N GLN A 79 -0.53 -13.50 3.52
CA GLN A 79 0.64 -13.28 4.38
C GLN A 79 1.29 -11.91 4.15
N PRO A 80 1.89 -11.29 5.17
CA PRO A 80 2.62 -10.04 5.01
C PRO A 80 3.85 -10.15 4.11
N THR A 81 4.21 -9.02 3.52
CA THR A 81 5.48 -8.90 2.82
C THR A 81 6.64 -9.12 3.78
N VAL A 82 7.75 -9.69 3.29
CA VAL A 82 8.92 -10.02 4.14
C VAL A 82 9.42 -8.80 4.91
N CYS A 83 9.54 -7.66 4.24
CA CYS A 83 10.00 -6.42 4.88
C CYS A 83 8.99 -5.82 5.87
N SER A 84 7.72 -6.21 5.82
CA SER A 84 6.69 -5.80 6.79
C SER A 84 6.71 -6.69 8.01
N GLU A 85 6.72 -8.00 7.82
CA GLU A 85 6.78 -8.98 8.91
C GLU A 85 8.07 -8.87 9.73
N THR A 86 9.20 -8.66 9.06
CA THR A 86 10.53 -8.54 9.70
C THR A 86 10.83 -7.13 10.20
N CYS A 87 9.86 -6.21 10.16
CA CYS A 87 10.05 -4.85 10.62
C CYS A 87 10.15 -4.81 12.16
N VAL A 88 11.39 -4.80 12.67
CA VAL A 88 11.69 -4.77 14.11
C VAL A 88 11.02 -3.58 14.82
N GLY A 89 10.96 -2.43 14.15
CA GLY A 89 10.31 -1.23 14.70
C GLY A 89 8.78 -1.27 14.70
N ARG A 90 8.16 -2.31 14.13
CA ARG A 90 6.69 -2.50 14.04
C ARG A 90 5.95 -1.30 13.42
N ILE A 91 6.60 -0.58 12.51
CA ILE A 91 6.07 0.67 11.90
C ILE A 91 5.31 0.45 10.58
N ARG A 92 5.26 -0.79 10.07
CA ARG A 92 4.65 -1.10 8.78
C ARG A 92 3.27 -1.70 8.98
N TYR A 93 2.31 -1.19 8.21
CA TYR A 93 0.92 -1.62 8.21
C TYR A 93 0.54 -2.01 6.78
N LEU A 94 -0.22 -3.09 6.63
CA LEU A 94 -0.74 -3.56 5.36
C LEU A 94 -2.25 -3.70 5.49
N GLY A 95 -2.97 -3.14 4.53
CA GLY A 95 -4.43 -3.08 4.51
C GLY A 95 -4.90 -2.71 3.11
N VAL A 96 -6.10 -3.19 2.76
CA VAL A 96 -6.72 -2.94 1.46
C VAL A 96 -7.16 -1.48 1.36
N LEU A 97 -7.09 -0.92 0.16
CA LEU A 97 -7.74 0.32 -0.24
C LEU A 97 -8.54 0.03 -1.51
N LEU A 98 -9.85 0.30 -1.47
CA LEU A 98 -10.68 0.31 -2.67
C LEU A 98 -10.48 1.65 -3.38
N TYR A 99 -10.36 1.63 -4.70
CA TYR A 99 -10.06 2.82 -5.49
C TYR A 99 -10.83 2.80 -6.80
N ASP A 100 -11.24 3.99 -7.25
CA ASP A 100 -11.90 4.19 -8.54
C ASP A 100 -10.84 4.32 -9.65
N ALA A 101 -10.73 3.29 -10.49
CA ALA A 101 -9.73 3.27 -11.56
C ALA A 101 -9.99 4.32 -12.65
N ASP A 102 -11.26 4.69 -12.89
CA ASP A 102 -11.64 5.64 -13.94
C ASP A 102 -11.22 7.07 -13.58
N ARG A 103 -11.07 7.37 -12.29
CA ARG A 103 -10.66 8.69 -11.78
C ARG A 103 -9.14 8.87 -11.63
N ILE A 104 -8.34 7.86 -12.00
CA ILE A 104 -6.87 7.91 -11.86
C ILE A 104 -6.26 9.04 -12.70
N GLU A 105 -6.68 9.17 -13.96
CA GLU A 105 -6.13 10.17 -14.88
C GLU A 105 -6.50 11.59 -14.44
N GLU A 106 -7.78 11.83 -14.13
CA GLU A 106 -8.27 13.10 -13.58
C GLU A 106 -7.51 13.51 -12.32
N ALA A 107 -7.32 12.58 -11.38
CA ALA A 107 -6.61 12.87 -10.13
C ALA A 107 -5.12 13.18 -10.37
N ALA A 108 -4.45 12.42 -11.25
CA ALA A 108 -3.04 12.59 -11.55
C ALA A 108 -2.75 13.84 -12.42
N SER A 109 -3.73 14.30 -13.20
CA SER A 109 -3.59 15.43 -14.12
C SER A 109 -3.97 16.79 -13.52
N THR A 110 -4.39 16.84 -12.24
CA THR A 110 -4.74 18.09 -11.56
C THR A 110 -3.69 19.19 -11.72
N GLU A 111 -4.12 20.43 -11.95
CA GLU A 111 -3.22 21.54 -12.32
C GLU A 111 -2.16 21.79 -11.25
N ARG A 112 -2.56 21.88 -9.98
CA ARG A 112 -1.69 22.23 -8.86
C ARG A 112 -1.18 20.97 -8.16
N GLU A 113 0.15 20.86 -8.06
CA GLU A 113 0.80 19.69 -7.44
C GLU A 113 0.45 19.51 -5.96
N VAL A 114 0.20 20.61 -5.23
CA VAL A 114 -0.24 20.58 -3.83
C VAL A 114 -1.61 19.94 -3.64
N ASP A 115 -2.45 19.90 -4.68
CA ASP A 115 -3.79 19.32 -4.61
C ASP A 115 -3.75 17.79 -4.84
N LEU A 116 -2.64 17.23 -5.33
CA LEU A 116 -2.51 15.80 -5.68
C LEU A 116 -2.76 14.86 -4.49
N TYR A 117 -2.38 15.26 -3.28
CA TYR A 117 -2.64 14.46 -2.09
C TYR A 117 -4.15 14.28 -1.84
N GLU A 118 -4.90 15.38 -1.82
CA GLU A 118 -6.35 15.30 -1.59
C GLU A 118 -7.07 14.71 -2.81
N ARG A 119 -6.61 14.98 -4.05
CA ARG A 119 -7.13 14.29 -5.25
C ARG A 119 -6.96 12.77 -5.15
N GLN A 120 -5.80 12.29 -4.69
CA GLN A 120 -5.60 10.85 -4.49
C GLN A 120 -6.53 10.29 -3.41
N CYS A 121 -6.75 11.02 -2.31
CA CYS A 121 -7.73 10.62 -1.30
C CYS A 121 -9.14 10.49 -1.89
N GLU A 122 -9.54 11.35 -2.84
CA GLU A 122 -10.85 11.26 -3.49
C GLU A 122 -10.99 10.06 -4.43
N VAL A 123 -9.88 9.47 -4.89
CA VAL A 123 -9.88 8.22 -5.66
C VAL A 123 -10.17 7.03 -4.75
N PHE A 124 -9.85 7.11 -3.46
CA PHE A 124 -10.14 6.04 -2.50
C PHE A 124 -11.62 6.04 -2.10
N LEU A 125 -12.20 4.85 -2.06
CA LEU A 125 -13.61 4.63 -1.79
C LEU A 125 -13.83 4.20 -0.34
N ASP A 126 -14.96 4.60 0.25
CA ASP A 126 -15.33 4.17 1.60
C ASP A 126 -15.79 2.70 1.60
N PRO A 127 -15.05 1.78 2.26
CA PRO A 127 -15.40 0.36 2.27
C PRO A 127 -16.64 0.04 3.14
N HIS A 128 -17.19 1.02 3.87
CA HIS A 128 -18.42 0.88 4.65
C HIS A 128 -19.65 1.45 3.93
N ASP A 129 -19.47 2.17 2.82
CA ASP A 129 -20.59 2.68 2.03
C ASP A 129 -21.30 1.52 1.30
N PRO A 130 -22.61 1.29 1.54
CA PRO A 130 -23.36 0.23 0.87
C PRO A 130 -23.29 0.29 -0.66
N SER A 131 -23.23 1.49 -1.24
CA SER A 131 -23.16 1.67 -2.70
C SER A 131 -21.81 1.22 -3.26
N VAL A 132 -20.70 1.51 -2.54
CA VAL A 132 -19.35 1.05 -2.87
C VAL A 132 -19.26 -0.47 -2.74
N ILE A 133 -19.85 -1.05 -1.69
CA ILE A 133 -19.87 -2.50 -1.48
C ILE A 133 -20.62 -3.21 -2.62
N GLU A 134 -21.80 -2.71 -2.98
CA GLU A 134 -22.60 -3.27 -4.07
C GLU A 134 -21.85 -3.20 -5.40
N GLU A 135 -21.21 -2.06 -5.69
CA GLU A 135 -20.42 -1.89 -6.92
C GLU A 135 -19.16 -2.75 -6.93
N ALA A 136 -18.43 -2.86 -5.82
CA ALA A 136 -17.26 -3.72 -5.71
C ALA A 136 -17.61 -5.19 -6.01
N LEU A 137 -18.75 -5.69 -5.48
CA LEU A 137 -19.23 -7.03 -5.76
C LEU A 137 -19.61 -7.21 -7.25
N LYS A 138 -20.23 -6.20 -7.88
CA LYS A 138 -20.54 -6.23 -9.32
C LYS A 138 -19.30 -6.30 -10.19
N GLN A 139 -18.22 -5.64 -9.77
CA GLN A 139 -16.93 -5.66 -10.46
C GLN A 139 -16.09 -6.91 -10.14
N GLY A 140 -16.62 -7.86 -9.37
CA GLY A 140 -15.95 -9.12 -9.07
C GLY A 140 -14.92 -9.04 -7.94
N ILE A 141 -14.92 -7.97 -7.14
CA ILE A 141 -14.07 -7.89 -5.94
C ILE A 141 -14.58 -8.91 -4.91
N PRO A 142 -13.72 -9.84 -4.44
CA PRO A 142 -14.16 -10.88 -3.51
C PRO A 142 -14.61 -10.34 -2.15
N GLN A 143 -15.61 -10.97 -1.54
CA GLN A 143 -16.20 -10.54 -0.26
C GLN A 143 -15.14 -10.41 0.87
N ASN A 144 -14.17 -11.32 0.94
CA ASN A 144 -13.10 -11.26 1.94
C ASN A 144 -12.17 -10.03 1.76
N VAL A 145 -12.01 -9.53 0.52
CA VAL A 145 -11.24 -8.32 0.20
C VAL A 145 -11.99 -7.09 0.69
N ILE A 146 -13.31 -7.05 0.50
CA ILE A 146 -14.18 -5.99 1.03
C ILE A 146 -14.14 -5.97 2.57
N GLU A 147 -14.28 -7.14 3.22
CA GLU A 147 -14.17 -7.27 4.68
C GLU A 147 -12.76 -6.90 5.22
N ALA A 148 -11.72 -7.13 4.44
CA ALA A 148 -10.37 -6.70 4.76
C ALA A 148 -10.21 -5.18 4.60
N ALA A 149 -10.86 -4.56 3.59
CA ALA A 149 -10.90 -3.12 3.40
C ALA A 149 -11.59 -2.40 4.56
N GLN A 150 -12.72 -2.94 5.06
CA GLN A 150 -13.44 -2.41 6.21
C GLN A 150 -12.60 -2.38 7.50
N ARG A 151 -11.65 -3.32 7.63
CA ARG A 151 -10.74 -3.43 8.78
C ARG A 151 -9.34 -2.87 8.51
N SER A 152 -9.15 -2.19 7.37
CA SER A 152 -7.84 -1.79 6.89
C SER A 152 -7.16 -0.76 7.81
N PRO A 153 -6.00 -1.07 8.40
CA PRO A 153 -5.22 -0.07 9.15
C PRO A 153 -4.73 1.06 8.25
N VAL A 154 -4.53 0.77 6.96
CA VAL A 154 -4.07 1.75 5.98
C VAL A 154 -5.19 2.76 5.68
N TYR A 155 -6.43 2.30 5.51
CA TYR A 155 -7.58 3.18 5.34
C TYR A 155 -7.76 4.10 6.55
N LYS A 156 -7.70 3.54 7.76
CA LYS A 156 -7.77 4.32 9.01
C LYS A 156 -6.70 5.40 9.09
N MET A 157 -5.44 5.08 8.81
CA MET A 157 -4.34 6.05 8.88
C MET A 157 -4.39 7.11 7.78
N ALA A 158 -4.79 6.75 6.56
CA ALA A 158 -4.79 7.64 5.40
C ALA A 158 -6.06 8.50 5.33
N MET A 159 -7.23 7.92 5.58
CA MET A 159 -8.55 8.53 5.38
C MET A 159 -9.16 9.03 6.69
N ASP A 160 -9.32 8.18 7.69
CA ASP A 160 -10.03 8.54 8.93
C ASP A 160 -9.20 9.51 9.79
N TRP A 161 -7.96 9.13 10.09
CA TRP A 161 -7.11 9.87 11.02
C TRP A 161 -6.20 10.88 10.33
N LYS A 162 -6.11 10.87 8.99
CA LYS A 162 -5.26 11.77 8.19
C LYS A 162 -3.83 11.89 8.75
N LEU A 163 -3.25 10.75 9.13
CA LEU A 163 -1.89 10.63 9.67
C LEU A 163 -0.88 10.25 8.59
N ALA A 164 -1.26 9.33 7.69
CA ALA A 164 -0.41 8.86 6.62
C ALA A 164 -0.52 9.79 5.41
N LEU A 165 0.61 10.08 4.79
CA LEU A 165 0.74 10.95 3.62
C LEU A 165 1.53 10.25 2.51
N PRO A 166 1.23 10.49 1.23
CA PRO A 166 1.96 9.90 0.10
C PRO A 166 3.41 10.40 0.05
N LEU A 167 4.34 9.56 -0.45
CA LEU A 167 5.71 10.00 -0.70
C LEU A 167 5.82 10.68 -2.08
N HIS A 168 6.23 11.94 -2.09
CA HIS A 168 6.39 12.77 -3.29
C HIS A 168 5.16 12.71 -4.22
N PRO A 169 3.98 13.16 -3.76
CA PRO A 169 2.76 13.15 -4.59
C PRO A 169 2.93 13.94 -5.88
N GLU A 170 3.78 14.98 -5.90
CA GLU A 170 4.11 15.82 -7.07
C GLU A 170 4.65 15.02 -8.27
N TYR A 171 5.10 13.79 -8.07
CA TYR A 171 5.46 12.90 -9.18
C TYR A 171 4.28 12.38 -9.99
N ARG A 172 3.03 12.67 -9.57
CA ARG A 172 1.79 12.35 -10.30
C ARG A 172 1.58 10.86 -10.57
N THR A 173 2.30 10.01 -9.86
CA THR A 173 2.14 8.56 -9.99
C THR A 173 1.04 7.97 -9.11
N LEU A 174 0.46 8.77 -8.20
CA LEU A 174 -0.49 8.31 -7.17
C LEU A 174 0.09 7.10 -6.38
N PRO A 175 1.13 7.32 -5.55
CA PRO A 175 1.85 6.26 -4.84
C PRO A 175 0.99 5.57 -3.79
N MET A 176 1.19 4.26 -3.56
CA MET A 176 0.40 3.44 -2.63
C MET A 176 1.15 3.03 -1.34
N VAL A 177 2.38 3.50 -1.13
CA VAL A 177 3.09 3.33 0.16
C VAL A 177 3.19 4.67 0.87
N TRP A 178 2.40 4.84 1.91
CA TRP A 178 2.25 6.12 2.61
C TRP A 178 3.01 6.13 3.95
N TYR A 179 3.29 7.34 4.44
CA TYR A 179 4.18 7.59 5.56
C TYR A 179 3.52 8.47 6.61
N VAL A 180 3.61 8.07 7.86
CA VAL A 180 3.30 8.95 9.00
C VAL A 180 4.55 9.78 9.30
N PRO A 181 4.48 11.13 9.31
CA PRO A 181 5.64 11.97 9.57
C PRO A 181 6.19 11.76 10.99
N PRO A 182 7.51 11.75 11.20
CA PRO A 182 8.09 11.49 12.52
C PRO A 182 7.98 12.71 13.44
N LEU A 183 7.62 12.47 14.70
CA LEU A 183 7.88 13.44 15.77
C LEU A 183 9.39 13.55 16.02
N SER A 184 9.84 14.71 16.52
CA SER A 184 11.25 14.91 16.91
C SER A 184 11.36 15.57 18.30
N PRO A 185 12.51 15.46 18.98
CA PRO A 185 12.69 16.09 20.28
C PRO A 185 12.54 17.62 20.19
N ILE A 186 11.95 18.22 21.23
CA ILE A 186 11.89 19.68 21.46
C ILE A 186 13.13 20.23 22.18
N GLN A 187 14.17 19.39 22.36
CA GLN A 187 15.24 19.58 23.33
C GLN A 187 16.00 20.90 23.13
N SER A 188 16.20 21.33 21.89
CA SER A 188 16.84 22.62 21.57
C SER A 188 16.08 23.84 22.11
N TYR A 189 14.75 23.76 22.25
CA TYR A 189 13.91 24.83 22.78
C TYR A 189 13.92 24.85 24.32
N ALA A 190 13.94 23.67 24.94
CA ALA A 190 14.09 23.52 26.39
C ALA A 190 15.49 23.96 26.86
N ASP A 191 16.54 23.64 26.08
CA ASP A 191 17.94 24.02 26.36
C ASP A 191 18.15 25.54 26.28
N ALA A 192 17.31 26.27 25.52
CA ALA A 192 17.33 27.73 25.41
C ALA A 192 16.60 28.46 26.55
N GLY A 193 16.17 27.74 27.60
CA GLY A 193 15.44 28.31 28.74
C GLY A 193 13.97 28.64 28.46
N GLY A 194 13.45 28.24 27.30
CA GLY A 194 12.05 28.36 26.96
C GLY A 194 11.25 27.19 27.53
N LEU A 195 10.32 27.45 28.46
CA LEU A 195 9.15 26.58 28.56
C LEU A 195 8.41 26.70 27.23
N PRO A 196 8.03 25.59 26.56
CA PRO A 196 7.22 25.67 25.34
C PRO A 196 5.94 26.44 25.67
N LYS A 197 5.89 27.71 25.27
CA LYS A 197 4.69 28.55 25.34
C LYS A 197 3.87 28.20 24.10
N SER A 198 2.97 27.25 24.25
CA SER A 198 1.81 27.15 23.36
C SER A 198 0.68 27.98 23.96
N GLU A 199 -0.12 28.63 23.11
CA GLU A 199 -1.43 29.14 23.55
C GLU A 199 -2.41 27.99 23.87
N GLY A 200 -2.12 26.77 23.37
CA GLY A 200 -2.88 25.55 23.61
C GLY A 200 -2.21 24.55 24.56
N VAL A 201 -2.82 23.36 24.68
CA VAL A 201 -2.40 22.28 25.60
C VAL A 201 -1.19 21.50 25.07
N LEU A 202 -1.01 21.46 23.75
CA LEU A 202 0.08 20.74 23.09
C LEU A 202 1.32 21.62 22.92
N PRO A 203 2.54 21.07 23.10
CA PRO A 203 3.77 21.78 22.78
C PRO A 203 3.73 22.34 21.35
N ALA A 204 4.22 23.56 21.17
CA ALA A 204 4.31 24.21 19.87
C ALA A 204 5.04 23.30 18.87
N ILE A 205 4.39 22.88 17.78
CA ILE A 205 5.02 22.01 16.77
C ILE A 205 6.19 22.71 16.09
N GLU A 206 6.15 24.04 16.08
CA GLU A 206 7.22 24.93 15.65
C GLU A 206 8.51 24.75 16.47
N SER A 207 8.41 24.14 17.66
CA SER A 207 9.56 23.81 18.52
C SER A 207 10.19 22.44 18.22
N LEU A 208 9.61 21.65 17.30
CA LEU A 208 10.19 20.39 16.85
C LEU A 208 11.50 20.65 16.09
N ARG A 209 12.52 19.82 16.35
CA ARG A 209 13.84 19.95 15.72
C ARG A 209 13.82 19.73 14.20
N ILE A 210 12.95 18.85 13.69
CA ILE A 210 12.81 18.61 12.25
C ILE A 210 11.97 19.74 11.64
N PRO A 211 12.47 20.52 10.67
CA PRO A 211 11.68 21.55 10.02
C PRO A 211 10.47 20.95 9.33
N VAL A 212 9.27 21.45 9.64
CA VAL A 212 8.02 20.97 9.04
C VAL A 212 8.04 21.11 7.52
N GLN A 213 8.63 22.19 6.99
CA GLN A 213 8.79 22.39 5.55
C GLN A 213 9.59 21.26 4.88
N TYR A 214 10.60 20.70 5.57
CA TYR A 214 11.37 19.58 5.04
C TYR A 214 10.49 18.33 4.84
N LEU A 215 9.59 18.07 5.79
CA LEU A 215 8.64 16.97 5.69
C LEU A 215 7.58 17.25 4.61
N ALA A 216 7.10 18.49 4.52
CA ALA A 216 6.11 18.90 3.53
C ALA A 216 6.62 18.75 2.09
N ASN A 217 7.88 19.14 1.84
CA ASN A 217 8.53 18.96 0.54
C ASN A 217 8.59 17.49 0.09
N MET A 218 8.50 16.55 1.03
CA MET A 218 8.60 15.12 0.77
C MET A 218 7.24 14.42 0.77
N LEU A 219 6.26 14.91 1.53
CA LEU A 219 5.01 14.17 1.81
C LEU A 219 3.74 14.86 1.28
N SER A 220 3.84 16.11 0.86
CA SER A 220 2.67 16.93 0.51
C SER A 220 3.00 18.03 -0.49
N ALA A 221 3.98 17.80 -1.37
CA ALA A 221 4.41 18.75 -2.41
C ALA A 221 4.71 20.17 -1.88
N GLY A 222 5.22 20.26 -0.65
CA GLY A 222 5.57 21.52 0.02
C GLY A 222 4.47 22.14 0.89
N ASP A 223 3.24 21.62 0.87
CA ASP A 223 2.16 22.10 1.74
C ASP A 223 2.36 21.59 3.19
N THR A 224 2.58 22.50 4.13
CA THR A 224 2.78 22.15 5.54
C THR A 224 1.50 21.74 6.26
N GLY A 225 0.32 22.09 5.74
CA GLY A 225 -0.97 21.85 6.39
C GLY A 225 -1.22 20.37 6.75
N PRO A 226 -1.16 19.43 5.78
CA PRO A 226 -1.35 18.01 6.05
C PRO A 226 -0.33 17.43 7.04
N VAL A 227 0.93 17.87 6.97
CA VAL A 227 1.99 17.43 7.89
C VAL A 227 1.73 17.93 9.30
N LEU A 228 1.39 19.20 9.48
CA LEU A 228 1.02 19.77 10.78
C LEU A 228 -0.18 19.04 11.37
N ARG A 229 -1.21 18.75 10.57
CA ARG A 229 -2.39 17.99 10.98
C ARG A 229 -2.00 16.62 11.55
N ALA A 230 -1.19 15.84 10.83
CA ALA A 230 -0.73 14.53 11.27
C ALA A 230 0.10 14.61 12.58
N LEU A 231 1.04 15.56 12.67
CA LEU A 231 1.87 15.78 13.85
C LEU A 231 1.04 16.19 15.09
N LYS A 232 0.10 17.15 14.92
CA LYS A 232 -0.82 17.58 16.00
C LYS A 232 -1.64 16.42 16.52
N ARG A 233 -2.21 15.60 15.63
CA ARG A 233 -3.03 14.44 16.01
C ARG A 233 -2.24 13.39 16.79
N MET A 234 -1.00 13.10 16.41
CA MET A 234 -0.15 12.20 17.20
C MET A 234 0.22 12.79 18.58
N MET A 235 0.45 14.09 18.66
CA MET A 235 0.72 14.77 19.94
C MET A 235 -0.53 14.80 20.84
N ALA A 236 -1.71 15.05 20.27
CA ALA A 236 -3.00 14.97 20.96
C ALA A 236 -3.24 13.60 21.58
N MET A 237 -3.00 12.52 20.82
CA MET A 237 -3.08 11.15 21.33
C MET A 237 -2.11 10.95 22.52
N ARG A 238 -0.85 11.38 22.39
CA ARG A 238 0.12 11.26 23.50
C ARG A 238 -0.30 12.03 24.74
N HIS A 239 -0.89 13.22 24.58
CA HIS A 239 -1.40 14.03 25.68
C HIS A 239 -2.57 13.32 26.39
N TYR A 240 -3.58 12.90 25.64
CA TYR A 240 -4.74 12.18 26.17
C TYR A 240 -4.33 10.89 26.90
N MET A 241 -3.48 10.06 26.29
CA MET A 241 -3.03 8.82 26.92
C MET A 241 -2.21 9.06 28.18
N ARG A 242 -1.45 10.17 28.25
CA ARG A 242 -0.72 10.57 29.46
C ARG A 242 -1.68 11.00 30.58
N SER A 243 -2.71 11.80 30.28
CA SER A 243 -3.66 12.25 31.31
C SER A 243 -4.34 11.04 31.97
N GLN A 244 -4.69 10.04 31.16
CA GLN A 244 -5.29 8.78 31.64
C GLN A 244 -4.30 7.95 32.49
N THR A 245 -3.09 7.73 31.98
CA THR A 245 -2.16 6.75 32.57
C THR A 245 -1.31 7.30 33.73
N VAL A 246 -1.05 8.61 33.75
CA VAL A 246 -0.19 9.25 34.75
C VAL A 246 -1.00 10.05 35.76
N GLU A 247 -1.92 10.86 35.28
CA GLU A 247 -2.67 11.81 36.12
C GLU A 247 -3.99 11.23 36.64
N GLY A 248 -4.46 10.12 36.05
CA GLY A 248 -5.72 9.48 36.41
C GLY A 248 -6.94 10.31 36.06
N VAL A 249 -6.81 11.23 35.10
CA VAL A 249 -7.89 12.14 34.67
C VAL A 249 -8.15 12.03 33.17
N THR A 250 -9.41 12.25 32.80
CA THR A 250 -9.82 12.34 31.40
C THR A 250 -9.71 13.78 30.92
N ASP A 251 -8.65 14.08 30.17
CA ASP A 251 -8.44 15.40 29.58
C ASP A 251 -8.57 15.35 28.06
N THR A 252 -9.70 15.82 27.54
CA THR A 252 -10.00 15.80 26.09
C THR A 252 -9.56 17.06 25.37
N ARG A 253 -9.04 18.09 26.05
CA ARG A 253 -8.80 19.41 25.45
C ARG A 253 -7.91 19.33 24.20
N ALA A 254 -6.85 18.51 24.26
CA ALA A 254 -5.92 18.33 23.15
C ALA A 254 -6.51 17.54 21.96
N ILE A 255 -7.45 16.63 22.21
CA ILE A 255 -8.09 15.83 21.14
C ILE A 255 -9.23 16.63 20.49
N ASP A 256 -9.94 17.45 21.28
CA ASP A 256 -10.96 18.40 20.82
C ASP A 256 -10.32 19.46 19.90
N GLU A 257 -9.13 19.98 20.25
CA GLU A 257 -8.38 20.95 19.45
C GLU A 257 -8.06 20.44 18.02
N VAL A 258 -7.86 19.13 17.85
CA VAL A 258 -7.49 18.52 16.56
C VAL A 258 -8.64 17.80 15.85
N GLY A 259 -9.86 17.94 16.40
CA GLY A 259 -11.07 17.34 15.87
C GLY A 259 -11.05 15.82 15.84
N LEU A 260 -10.54 15.18 16.90
CA LEU A 260 -10.60 13.73 17.08
C LEU A 260 -11.52 13.37 18.24
N SER A 261 -12.31 12.29 18.07
CA SER A 261 -13.10 11.74 19.17
C SER A 261 -12.25 10.85 20.08
N VAL A 262 -12.72 10.63 21.32
CA VAL A 262 -12.11 9.69 22.26
C VAL A 262 -11.95 8.30 21.62
N ALA A 263 -13.00 7.81 20.95
CA ALA A 263 -12.98 6.50 20.29
C ALA A 263 -11.90 6.43 19.19
N GLN A 264 -11.73 7.49 18.39
CA GLN A 264 -10.67 7.56 17.38
C GLN A 264 -9.28 7.53 18.03
N VAL A 265 -9.09 8.22 19.15
CA VAL A 265 -7.79 8.29 19.84
C VAL A 265 -7.45 6.96 20.52
N GLU A 266 -8.42 6.30 21.12
CA GLU A 266 -8.25 4.95 21.68
C GLU A 266 -7.94 3.92 20.59
N GLU A 267 -8.60 4.03 19.43
CA GLU A 267 -8.31 3.18 18.27
C GLU A 267 -6.92 3.49 17.69
N MET A 268 -6.55 4.77 17.54
CA MET A 268 -5.19 5.18 17.15
C MET A 268 -4.16 4.59 18.11
N TYR A 269 -4.41 4.62 19.42
CA TYR A 269 -3.51 4.03 20.42
C TYR A 269 -3.41 2.50 20.26
N ARG A 270 -4.53 1.81 20.04
CA ARG A 270 -4.54 0.37 19.74
C ARG A 270 -3.67 0.05 18.53
N TYR A 271 -3.86 0.76 17.41
CA TYR A 271 -3.13 0.45 16.18
C TYR A 271 -1.67 0.91 16.23
N LEU A 272 -1.36 2.09 16.76
CA LEU A 272 -0.02 2.69 16.70
C LEU A 272 0.89 2.29 17.87
N ALA A 273 0.34 2.09 19.07
CA ALA A 273 1.12 1.81 20.27
C ALA A 273 1.12 0.32 20.63
N ILE A 274 -0.06 -0.31 20.74
CA ILE A 274 -0.15 -1.75 21.01
C ILE A 274 0.27 -2.54 19.76
N ALA A 275 -0.27 -2.15 18.61
CA ALA A 275 0.13 -2.58 17.27
C ALA A 275 0.20 -4.11 17.13
N ASN A 276 -0.85 -4.83 17.57
CA ASN A 276 -0.92 -6.28 17.48
C ASN A 276 -0.71 -6.77 16.04
N TYR A 277 -0.27 -8.02 15.86
CA TYR A 277 0.09 -8.52 14.53
C TYR A 277 -1.11 -8.47 13.56
N GLU A 278 -2.27 -8.92 14.03
CA GLU A 278 -3.54 -8.92 13.32
C GLU A 278 -4.09 -7.52 13.01
N ASP A 279 -3.72 -6.52 13.83
CA ASP A 279 -4.08 -5.12 13.58
C ASP A 279 -3.13 -4.47 12.57
N ARG A 280 -1.86 -4.91 12.52
CA ARG A 280 -0.88 -4.38 11.55
C ARG A 280 -1.08 -4.91 10.14
N PHE A 281 -1.46 -6.17 10.01
CA PHE A 281 -1.48 -6.87 8.72
C PHE A 281 -2.87 -7.45 8.47
N VAL A 282 -3.70 -6.70 7.74
CA VAL A 282 -5.03 -7.11 7.30
C VAL A 282 -4.97 -7.36 5.80
N ILE A 283 -4.61 -8.59 5.43
CA ILE A 283 -4.29 -8.98 4.05
C ILE A 283 -5.22 -10.12 3.66
N PRO A 284 -6.12 -9.92 2.69
CA PRO A 284 -6.98 -10.99 2.18
C PRO A 284 -6.16 -11.94 1.29
N THR A 285 -6.68 -13.15 1.08
CA THR A 285 -6.17 -14.05 0.03
C THR A 285 -6.56 -13.53 -1.34
N SER A 286 -5.66 -13.61 -2.33
CA SER A 286 -5.91 -13.12 -3.69
C SER A 286 -6.76 -14.06 -4.55
N HIS A 287 -7.29 -15.14 -3.98
CA HIS A 287 -8.22 -16.07 -4.63
C HIS A 287 -7.75 -16.60 -6.00
N ARG A 288 -6.56 -17.21 -6.05
CA ARG A 288 -5.98 -17.76 -7.28
C ARG A 288 -6.88 -18.78 -7.97
N GLU A 289 -7.76 -19.44 -7.22
CA GLU A 289 -8.74 -20.39 -7.72
C GLU A 289 -9.82 -19.76 -8.61
N MET A 290 -10.01 -18.44 -8.58
CA MET A 290 -10.93 -17.75 -9.49
C MET A 290 -10.30 -17.49 -10.87
N ALA A 291 -8.97 -17.48 -10.97
CA ALA A 291 -8.25 -17.13 -12.19
C ALA A 291 -7.88 -18.35 -13.07
N GLY A 292 -8.02 -19.58 -12.56
CA GLY A 292 -7.62 -20.79 -13.30
C GLY A 292 -7.99 -22.09 -12.61
N ASP A 293 -7.60 -23.21 -13.23
CA ASP A 293 -7.82 -24.56 -12.68
C ASP A 293 -6.85 -24.84 -11.53
N ALA A 294 -7.22 -24.38 -10.33
CA ALA A 294 -6.45 -24.61 -9.11
C ALA A 294 -6.31 -26.09 -8.75
N PHE A 295 -7.20 -26.97 -9.22
CA PHE A 295 -7.10 -28.39 -8.93
C PHE A 295 -5.97 -29.04 -9.73
N ALA A 296 -5.91 -28.78 -11.03
CA ALA A 296 -4.80 -29.24 -11.86
C ALA A 296 -3.47 -28.62 -11.41
N GLU A 297 -3.44 -27.31 -11.13
CA GLU A 297 -2.25 -26.62 -10.64
C GLU A 297 -1.76 -27.24 -9.31
N ARG A 298 -2.64 -27.42 -8.32
CA ARG A 298 -2.26 -28.01 -7.02
C ARG A 298 -1.56 -29.37 -7.16
N ASN A 299 -1.96 -30.19 -8.13
CA ASN A 299 -1.44 -31.55 -8.30
C ASN A 299 -0.11 -31.59 -9.06
N GLY A 300 0.16 -30.62 -9.94
CA GLY A 300 1.32 -30.62 -10.84
C GLY A 300 2.31 -29.48 -10.68
N CYS A 301 1.98 -28.41 -9.94
CA CYS A 301 2.88 -27.28 -9.76
C CYS A 301 4.16 -27.68 -9.00
N GLY A 302 5.29 -27.05 -9.35
CA GLY A 302 6.59 -27.30 -8.73
C GLY A 302 7.43 -28.40 -9.39
N PHE A 303 6.86 -29.24 -10.25
CA PHE A 303 7.60 -30.22 -11.05
C PHE A 303 8.28 -29.56 -12.27
N THR A 304 9.37 -28.82 -12.03
CA THR A 304 10.10 -28.06 -13.06
C THR A 304 11.02 -28.95 -13.92
N PHE A 305 10.50 -30.03 -14.49
CA PHE A 305 11.25 -30.91 -15.40
C PHE A 305 11.50 -30.30 -16.78
N GLY A 306 10.83 -29.18 -17.09
CA GLY A 306 10.99 -28.46 -18.35
C GLY A 306 10.09 -28.99 -19.47
N ASP A 307 8.78 -29.05 -19.23
CA ASP A 307 7.81 -29.52 -20.24
C ASP A 307 7.69 -28.63 -21.48
N GLY A 308 8.21 -27.40 -21.43
CA GLY A 308 8.23 -26.46 -22.56
C GLY A 308 6.85 -25.93 -22.98
N CYS A 309 5.82 -26.09 -22.14
CA CYS A 309 4.43 -25.72 -22.48
C CYS A 309 3.86 -24.61 -21.58
N HIS A 310 4.64 -24.11 -20.62
CA HIS A 310 4.26 -22.99 -19.75
C HIS A 310 4.41 -21.63 -20.46
N GLY A 311 3.56 -20.66 -20.11
CA GLY A 311 3.65 -19.29 -20.63
C GLY A 311 2.92 -19.00 -21.94
N SER A 312 2.09 -19.94 -22.42
CA SER A 312 1.24 -19.76 -23.61
C SER A 312 -0.12 -20.42 -23.47
N ASP A 313 -1.17 -19.77 -23.98
CA ASP A 313 -2.54 -20.33 -24.01
C ASP A 313 -2.72 -21.35 -25.15
N SER A 314 -1.90 -21.26 -26.20
CA SER A 314 -1.88 -22.24 -27.28
C SER A 314 -1.38 -23.59 -26.78
N LYS A 315 -2.16 -24.65 -27.02
CA LYS A 315 -1.73 -26.04 -26.77
C LYS A 315 -0.63 -26.51 -27.72
N PHE A 316 -0.53 -25.90 -28.91
CA PHE A 316 0.51 -26.24 -29.87
C PHE A 316 1.89 -25.79 -29.36
N ASN A 317 2.87 -26.68 -29.45
CA ASN A 317 4.27 -26.42 -29.16
C ASN A 317 5.17 -27.22 -30.13
N LEU A 318 6.37 -26.72 -30.39
CA LEU A 318 7.31 -27.32 -31.37
C LEU A 318 7.86 -28.68 -30.93
N PHE A 319 7.82 -29.00 -29.64
CA PHE A 319 8.45 -30.19 -29.07
C PHE A 319 7.47 -31.34 -28.81
N ASN A 320 6.22 -31.22 -29.28
CA ASN A 320 5.17 -32.23 -29.11
C ASN A 320 5.01 -32.67 -27.64
N SER A 321 5.09 -31.71 -26.72
CA SER A 321 4.97 -31.90 -25.28
C SER A 321 3.57 -31.47 -24.80
N SER A 322 3.31 -31.65 -23.51
CA SER A 322 2.08 -31.21 -22.84
C SER A 322 2.38 -30.69 -21.45
N ARG A 323 1.59 -29.72 -20.96
CA ARG A 323 1.75 -29.19 -19.59
C ARG A 323 1.58 -30.28 -18.54
N ILE A 324 2.52 -30.34 -17.59
CA ILE A 324 2.51 -31.27 -16.45
C ILE A 324 1.33 -30.98 -15.51
N ASP A 325 0.98 -29.71 -15.35
CA ASP A 325 -0.02 -29.19 -14.42
C ASP A 325 -1.39 -28.96 -15.07
N ALA A 326 -1.71 -29.67 -16.16
CA ALA A 326 -2.97 -29.55 -16.88
C ALA A 326 -3.58 -30.92 -17.22
N ILE A 327 -4.92 -30.96 -17.33
CA ILE A 327 -5.66 -32.16 -17.74
C ILE A 327 -5.78 -32.17 -19.27
N ASN A 328 -5.11 -33.11 -19.93
CA ASN A 328 -5.13 -33.27 -21.39
C ASN A 328 -6.08 -34.39 -21.88
N ILE A 329 -6.68 -35.15 -20.95
CA ILE A 329 -7.64 -36.22 -21.25
C ILE A 329 -9.04 -35.66 -20.96
N THR A 330 -9.76 -35.26 -22.00
CA THR A 330 -11.06 -34.57 -21.85
C THR A 330 -12.26 -35.52 -21.71
N GLU A 331 -12.19 -36.79 -22.14
CA GLU A 331 -13.34 -37.70 -22.12
C GLU A 331 -12.96 -39.18 -21.86
N VAL A 332 -13.37 -39.71 -20.70
CA VAL A 332 -13.74 -41.13 -20.50
C VAL A 332 -15.11 -41.16 -19.80
N ARG A 333 -16.09 -40.42 -20.32
CA ARG A 333 -17.47 -40.44 -19.78
C ARG A 333 -18.50 -41.12 -20.70
N ASP A 334 -18.18 -41.31 -21.99
CA ASP A 334 -19.14 -41.88 -22.95
C ASP A 334 -19.16 -43.43 -23.04
N LYS A 335 -18.45 -44.14 -22.16
CA LYS A 335 -18.42 -45.62 -22.16
C LYS A 335 -18.95 -46.30 -20.90
N ALA A 336 -19.59 -45.57 -19.98
CA ALA A 336 -20.12 -46.14 -18.74
C ALA A 336 -21.67 -46.21 -18.67
N GLU A 337 -22.41 -45.70 -19.66
CA GLU A 337 -23.87 -45.88 -19.78
C GLU A 337 -24.25 -46.77 -20.98
N GLY A 338 -23.52 -47.87 -21.15
CA GLY A 338 -23.76 -48.81 -22.24
C GLY A 338 -23.20 -50.19 -21.93
N GLU A 339 -23.75 -50.83 -20.91
CA GLU A 339 -24.02 -52.28 -20.82
C GLU A 339 -24.91 -52.61 -19.62
#